data_AF-A0AAX2I1W0-F1
#
_entry.id   AF-A0AAX2I1W0-F1
#
_cell.length_a   1.000
_cell.length_b   1.000
_cell.length_c   1.000
_cell.angle_alpha   90.00
_cell.angle_beta   90.00
_cell.angle_gamma   90.00
#
_symmetry.space_group_name_H-M   'P 1'
#
loop_
_entity.id
_entity.type
_entity.pdbx_description
1 polymer ?
#
loop_
_entity_poly.entity_id
_entity_poly.type
_entity_poly.pdbx_seq_one_letter_code
_entity_poly.pdbx_strand_id
1 'polypeptide(L)'
;MAKRKSTGTGWVILLIVALGLMTDIPREAWVALSFAILCLFFVWKNIRWAKIGSGPSINSDVPEASAIPDLGGYQLDSLALHPELVIDDELTDHLDQSASAKPSSGDKPSASTKQSEISRGSLARASWLRPGELAVVAGITLADGMIYIGNKHKSNRTGAEPAFINPSMQVAEEEVDISLALIDNAPDYSTCSPEARKAYLQWLSEGRKSPIAHISYVFLFFYGLEHRVLIDASIDPIAKRELPIIEAEINRLLNIYGKNNTFNHYAQNLLVYIARVDIEETLYLLPPPLSRNASTELPLALLVGLGQLAVDQRPLPAEWACAWGGRIQPLTKTDH
;
A
#
# COMPACT_ATOMS: atom_id res chain seq x y z
N MET A 1 -62.99 50.89 -7.75
CA MET A 1 -62.98 49.94 -8.88
C MET A 1 -61.69 50.13 -9.67
N ALA A 2 -60.81 49.13 -9.71
CA ALA A 2 -59.63 49.13 -10.59
C ALA A 2 -59.58 47.79 -11.35
N LYS A 3 -59.78 47.86 -12.68
CA LYS A 3 -59.80 46.70 -13.58
C LYS A 3 -58.40 46.11 -13.73
N ARG A 4 -58.24 44.85 -13.34
CA ARG A 4 -57.05 44.03 -13.60
C ARG A 4 -57.07 43.61 -15.07
N LYS A 5 -56.11 44.09 -15.88
CA LYS A 5 -55.95 43.67 -17.29
C LYS A 5 -55.36 42.26 -17.33
N SER A 6 -56.02 41.38 -18.08
CA SER A 6 -55.59 40.00 -18.36
C SER A 6 -54.34 40.00 -19.26
N THR A 7 -53.23 39.48 -18.74
CA THR A 7 -51.97 39.23 -19.44
C THR A 7 -51.73 37.72 -19.60
N GLY A 8 -52.78 36.95 -19.92
CA GLY A 8 -52.70 35.48 -20.00
C GLY A 8 -52.41 34.90 -21.39
N THR A 9 -52.73 35.62 -22.46
CA THR A 9 -52.83 34.99 -23.80
C THR A 9 -51.59 35.19 -24.68
N GLY A 10 -50.83 36.27 -24.49
CA GLY A 10 -49.66 36.58 -25.32
C GLY A 10 -48.49 35.60 -25.12
N TRP A 11 -48.35 35.07 -23.90
CA TRP A 11 -47.28 34.12 -23.59
C TRP A 11 -47.53 32.74 -24.21
N VAL A 12 -48.80 32.32 -24.31
CA VAL A 12 -49.18 31.03 -24.92
C VAL A 12 -48.89 31.04 -26.43
N ILE A 13 -49.18 32.16 -27.11
CA ILE A 13 -48.89 32.29 -28.56
C ILE A 13 -47.38 32.30 -28.82
N LEU A 14 -46.60 32.99 -27.98
CA LEU A 14 -45.13 32.96 -28.07
C LEU A 14 -44.57 31.55 -27.83
N LEU A 15 -45.16 30.78 -26.91
CA LEU A 15 -44.72 29.41 -26.61
C LEU A 15 -45.00 28.45 -27.78
N ILE A 16 -46.16 28.59 -28.44
CA ILE A 16 -46.51 27.79 -29.61
C ILE A 16 -45.61 28.12 -30.81
N VAL A 17 -45.29 29.41 -31.03
CA VAL A 17 -44.36 29.83 -32.09
C VAL A 17 -42.94 29.32 -31.80
N ALA A 18 -42.49 29.36 -30.54
CA ALA A 18 -41.19 28.82 -30.15
C ALA A 18 -41.11 27.29 -30.31
N LEU A 19 -42.18 26.55 -29.98
CA LEU A 19 -42.26 25.11 -30.18
C LEU A 19 -42.30 24.72 -31.66
N GLY A 20 -42.97 25.52 -32.51
CA GLY A 20 -42.98 25.32 -33.97
C GLY A 20 -41.62 25.57 -34.63
N LEU A 21 -40.78 26.44 -34.08
CA LEU A 21 -39.41 26.66 -34.56
C LEU A 21 -38.42 25.59 -34.06
N MET A 22 -38.77 24.84 -33.02
CA MET A 22 -37.94 23.73 -32.51
C MET A 22 -38.04 22.45 -33.36
N THR A 23 -39.03 22.33 -34.25
CA THR A 23 -39.17 21.14 -35.13
C THR A 23 -38.29 21.19 -36.37
N ASP A 24 -37.77 22.36 -36.74
CA ASP A 24 -36.87 22.56 -37.89
C ASP A 24 -35.38 22.43 -37.53
N ILE A 25 -35.07 22.12 -36.26
CA ILE A 25 -33.68 21.96 -35.80
C ILE A 25 -33.23 20.51 -36.09
N PRO A 26 -32.18 20.30 -36.89
CA PRO A 26 -31.68 18.96 -37.21
C PRO A 26 -31.21 18.24 -35.94
N ARG A 27 -31.40 16.92 -35.87
CA ARG A 27 -31.07 16.11 -34.67
C ARG A 27 -29.61 16.26 -34.25
N GLU A 28 -28.70 16.55 -35.18
CA GLU A 28 -27.29 16.77 -34.86
C GLU A 28 -27.07 18.00 -33.96
N ALA A 29 -27.90 19.05 -34.07
CA ALA A 29 -27.78 20.24 -33.24
C ALA A 29 -28.17 19.99 -31.78
N TRP A 30 -29.12 19.08 -31.54
CA TRP A 30 -29.47 18.64 -30.19
C TRP A 30 -28.34 17.83 -29.53
N VAL A 31 -27.62 17.03 -30.32
CA VAL A 31 -26.44 16.30 -29.84
C VAL A 31 -25.31 17.29 -29.50
N ALA A 32 -25.03 18.25 -30.38
CA ALA A 32 -24.02 19.28 -30.13
C ALA A 32 -24.34 20.13 -28.89
N LEU A 33 -25.62 20.49 -28.69
CA LEU A 33 -26.06 21.24 -27.51
C LEU A 33 -25.90 20.42 -26.22
N SER A 34 -26.20 19.12 -26.27
CA SER A 34 -25.99 18.21 -25.14
C SER A 34 -24.52 18.11 -24.75
N PHE A 35 -23.61 17.96 -25.73
CA PHE A 35 -22.17 17.97 -25.49
C PHE A 35 -21.68 19.31 -24.93
N ALA A 36 -22.18 20.44 -25.45
CA ALA A 36 -21.81 21.76 -24.95
C ALA A 36 -22.22 21.96 -23.48
N ILE A 37 -23.42 21.52 -23.09
CA ILE A 37 -23.90 21.55 -21.71
C ILE A 37 -23.08 20.62 -20.82
N LEU A 38 -22.72 19.42 -21.29
CA LEU A 38 -21.88 18.47 -20.56
C LEU A 38 -20.47 19.04 -20.31
N CYS A 39 -19.85 19.66 -21.33
CA CYS A 39 -18.56 20.33 -21.21
C CYS A 39 -18.62 21.48 -20.21
N LEU A 40 -19.66 22.33 -20.28
CA LEU A 40 -19.88 23.40 -19.31
C LEU A 40 -20.05 22.87 -17.89
N PHE A 41 -20.77 21.77 -17.71
CA PHE A 41 -20.94 21.12 -16.41
C PHE A 41 -19.61 20.60 -15.86
N PHE A 42 -18.78 19.96 -16.68
CA PHE A 42 -17.46 19.46 -16.25
C PHE A 42 -16.49 20.60 -15.91
N VAL A 43 -16.45 21.66 -16.72
CA VAL A 43 -15.66 22.87 -16.44
C VAL A 43 -16.14 23.52 -15.14
N TRP A 44 -17.45 23.66 -14.94
CA TRP A 44 -18.01 24.20 -13.71
C TRP A 44 -17.72 23.34 -12.49
N LYS A 45 -17.79 22.01 -12.61
CA LYS A 45 -17.43 21.07 -11.54
C LYS A 45 -15.96 21.20 -11.15
N ASN A 46 -15.05 21.29 -12.12
CA ASN A 46 -13.62 21.50 -11.87
C ASN A 46 -13.33 22.86 -11.22
N ILE A 47 -14.00 23.93 -11.66
CA ILE A 47 -13.84 25.26 -11.04
C ILE A 47 -14.44 25.29 -9.63
N ARG A 48 -15.58 24.62 -9.39
CA ARG A 48 -16.16 24.50 -8.04
C ARG A 48 -15.27 23.67 -7.12
N TRP A 49 -14.61 22.63 -7.62
CA TRP A 49 -13.63 21.86 -6.84
C TRP A 49 -12.40 22.70 -6.48
N ALA A 50 -11.94 23.56 -7.39
CA ALA A 50 -10.86 24.52 -7.11
C ALA A 50 -11.27 25.58 -6.07
N LYS A 51 -12.55 25.98 -6.01
CA LYS A 51 -13.06 26.98 -5.04
C LYS A 51 -13.47 26.40 -3.67
N ILE A 52 -13.67 25.09 -3.54
CA ILE A 52 -13.92 24.43 -2.24
C ILE A 52 -12.61 24.27 -1.43
N GLY A 53 -11.44 24.52 -2.04
CA GLY A 53 -10.15 24.61 -1.35
C GLY A 53 -9.88 25.94 -0.63
N SER A 54 -10.85 26.85 -0.56
CA SER A 54 -10.69 28.16 0.11
C SER A 54 -11.57 28.24 1.37
N GLY A 55 -11.10 27.63 2.45
CA GLY A 55 -11.59 27.90 3.81
C GLY A 55 -11.07 29.25 4.34
N PRO A 56 -11.73 29.87 5.33
CA PRO A 56 -11.59 31.29 5.64
C PRO A 56 -10.27 31.63 6.34
N SER A 57 -9.79 32.84 6.07
CA SER A 57 -8.65 33.49 6.71
C SER A 57 -8.85 33.58 8.24
N ILE A 58 -7.92 33.01 9.01
CA ILE A 58 -7.76 33.28 10.43
C ILE A 58 -6.52 34.15 10.62
N ASN A 59 -6.70 35.18 11.43
CA ASN A 59 -5.81 36.28 11.71
C ASN A 59 -4.38 35.87 12.10
N SER A 60 -3.47 36.76 11.70
CA SER A 60 -2.11 36.91 12.20
C SER A 60 -2.07 37.07 13.71
N ASP A 61 -1.48 36.10 14.40
CA ASP A 61 -0.68 36.32 15.60
C ASP A 61 0.53 35.38 15.55
N VAL A 62 1.71 35.99 15.53
CA VAL A 62 3.02 35.34 15.52
C VAL A 62 3.36 34.90 16.93
N PRO A 63 3.83 33.65 17.12
CA PRO A 63 5.00 33.44 17.95
C PRO A 63 6.11 32.75 17.14
N GLU A 64 7.16 33.52 16.96
CA GLU A 64 8.57 33.20 16.82
C GLU A 64 8.99 31.71 16.74
N ALA A 65 9.68 31.43 15.63
CA ALA A 65 10.56 30.30 15.33
C ALA A 65 10.85 29.31 16.47
N SER A 66 10.40 28.07 16.30
CA SER A 66 11.01 26.90 16.94
C SER A 66 11.25 25.80 15.90
N ALA A 67 12.54 25.63 15.58
CA ALA A 67 13.25 24.50 15.02
C ALA A 67 12.50 23.47 14.14
N ILE A 68 12.89 23.47 12.86
CA ILE A 68 12.87 22.31 11.96
C ILE A 68 13.41 21.07 12.72
N PRO A 69 12.68 19.94 12.82
CA PRO A 69 13.26 18.70 13.30
C PRO A 69 14.23 18.16 12.25
N ASP A 70 15.46 17.95 12.69
CA ASP A 70 16.60 17.41 11.98
C ASP A 70 16.26 16.16 11.15
N LEU A 71 16.65 16.19 9.87
CA LEU A 71 16.53 15.10 8.91
C LEU A 71 17.61 14.06 9.25
N GLY A 72 17.27 13.11 10.14
CA GLY A 72 18.11 11.95 10.43
C GLY A 72 18.45 11.19 9.14
N GLY A 73 19.74 11.12 8.83
CA GLY A 73 20.27 10.47 7.65
C GLY A 73 19.98 8.97 7.62
N TYR A 74 19.68 8.44 6.44
CA TYR A 74 19.68 7.02 6.18
C TYR A 74 21.10 6.50 6.36
N GLN A 75 21.38 5.76 7.43
CA GLN A 75 22.62 5.03 7.57
C GLN A 75 22.48 3.72 6.80
N LEU A 76 22.85 3.75 5.52
CA LEU A 76 23.06 2.59 4.66
C LEU A 76 24.39 1.96 5.04
N ASP A 77 24.43 1.21 6.13
CA ASP A 77 25.55 0.30 6.37
C ASP A 77 25.39 -0.92 5.46
N SER A 78 26.40 -1.07 4.60
CA SER A 78 26.48 -2.05 3.53
C SER A 78 26.30 -3.47 4.07
N LEU A 79 25.37 -4.23 3.48
CA LEU A 79 25.28 -5.69 3.64
C LEU A 79 26.53 -6.32 3.02
N ALA A 80 27.63 -6.36 3.77
CA ALA A 80 28.79 -7.15 3.44
C ALA A 80 28.44 -8.63 3.65
N LEU A 81 28.48 -9.40 2.56
CA LEU A 81 28.53 -10.85 2.58
C LEU A 81 29.67 -11.32 3.50
N HIS A 82 29.36 -12.06 4.56
CA HIS A 82 30.34 -12.89 5.25
C HIS A 82 30.21 -14.33 4.75
N PRO A 83 31.24 -14.91 4.10
CA PRO A 83 31.31 -16.34 3.85
C PRO A 83 31.73 -17.06 5.14
N GLU A 84 30.91 -18.04 5.49
CA GLU A 84 31.26 -19.43 5.80
C GLU A 84 32.42 -19.75 6.77
N LEU A 85 32.03 -20.56 7.76
CA LEU A 85 32.79 -21.11 8.87
C LEU A 85 33.96 -21.98 8.39
N VAL A 86 35.15 -21.76 8.96
CA VAL A 86 36.22 -22.76 9.04
C VAL A 86 36.44 -23.06 10.52
N ILE A 87 36.24 -24.32 10.88
CA ILE A 87 36.64 -24.93 12.15
C ILE A 87 38.14 -25.13 12.07
N ASP A 88 38.88 -24.69 13.10
CA ASP A 88 40.03 -25.44 13.59
C ASP A 88 40.31 -25.11 15.07
N ASP A 89 40.83 -26.15 15.71
CA ASP A 89 40.99 -26.50 17.11
C ASP A 89 42.25 -25.85 17.71
N GLU A 90 42.18 -25.12 18.83
CA GLU A 90 43.27 -25.18 19.83
C GLU A 90 42.89 -24.62 21.22
N LEU A 91 43.24 -25.46 22.19
CA LEU A 91 43.20 -25.42 23.64
C LEU A 91 43.95 -24.22 24.26
N THR A 92 43.39 -23.59 25.31
CA THR A 92 44.03 -23.50 26.66
C THR A 92 43.19 -22.74 27.70
N ASP A 93 43.23 -23.29 28.92
CA ASP A 93 42.78 -22.80 30.22
C ASP A 93 43.01 -21.30 30.48
N HIS A 94 42.12 -20.68 31.28
CA HIS A 94 42.48 -20.11 32.59
C HIS A 94 41.22 -19.72 33.40
N LEU A 95 41.31 -20.06 34.69
CA LEU A 95 40.30 -19.98 35.74
C LEU A 95 40.15 -18.58 36.35
N ASP A 96 38.99 -18.41 37.01
CA ASP A 96 38.76 -17.76 38.31
C ASP A 96 38.10 -16.36 38.42
N GLN A 97 36.90 -16.44 39.03
CA GLN A 97 36.44 -15.74 40.25
C GLN A 97 35.80 -14.34 40.19
N SER A 98 34.46 -14.38 40.30
CA SER A 98 33.62 -13.82 41.38
C SER A 98 33.96 -12.46 42.01
N ALA A 99 32.99 -11.55 42.06
CA ALA A 99 32.31 -11.19 43.32
C ALA A 99 31.22 -10.11 43.13
N SER A 100 30.17 -10.29 43.93
CA SER A 100 28.99 -9.45 44.13
C SER A 100 29.25 -8.38 45.20
N ALA A 101 28.70 -7.16 45.08
CA ALA A 101 28.21 -6.34 46.20
C ALA A 101 27.55 -5.00 45.77
N LYS A 102 26.28 -4.84 46.13
CA LYS A 102 25.60 -3.58 46.57
C LYS A 102 25.35 -3.74 48.09
N PRO A 103 24.84 -2.78 48.89
CA PRO A 103 24.24 -1.47 48.59
C PRO A 103 24.65 -0.31 49.55
N SER A 104 24.24 0.93 49.28
CA SER A 104 23.79 1.92 50.29
C SER A 104 23.33 3.25 49.65
N SER A 105 22.36 3.87 50.31
CA SER A 105 21.49 5.02 50.01
C SER A 105 22.07 6.42 50.29
N GLY A 106 21.56 7.46 49.62
CA GLY A 106 21.69 8.87 50.02
C GLY A 106 21.17 9.88 48.97
N ASP A 107 20.31 10.81 49.40
CA ASP A 107 19.43 11.71 48.63
C ASP A 107 20.08 12.88 47.81
N LYS A 108 19.52 13.11 46.60
CA LYS A 108 19.16 14.37 45.83
C LYS A 108 20.06 15.64 45.81
N PRO A 109 19.88 16.62 44.85
CA PRO A 109 19.07 16.65 43.61
C PRO A 109 19.78 17.24 42.34
N SER A 110 19.13 17.06 41.19
CA SER A 110 19.12 17.93 39.99
C SER A 110 20.37 18.02 39.10
N ALA A 111 20.35 17.25 38.00
CA ALA A 111 20.85 17.70 36.71
C ALA A 111 19.98 17.08 35.60
N SER A 112 19.16 17.94 34.99
CA SER A 112 18.30 17.63 33.85
C SER A 112 19.16 17.19 32.66
N THR A 113 19.24 15.87 32.44
CA THR A 113 19.73 15.32 31.18
C THR A 113 18.50 15.15 30.29
N LYS A 114 18.41 16.01 29.26
CA LYS A 114 17.44 15.87 28.17
C LYS A 114 17.71 14.54 27.47
N GLN A 115 17.04 13.48 27.93
CA GLN A 115 16.94 12.23 27.20
C GLN A 115 16.19 12.54 25.91
N SER A 116 16.85 12.33 24.78
CA SER A 116 16.26 12.37 23.44
C SER A 116 14.96 11.56 23.45
N GLU A 117 13.82 12.24 23.32
CA GLU A 117 12.53 11.60 23.07
C GLU A 117 12.60 11.00 21.67
N ILE A 118 12.95 9.71 21.60
CA ILE A 118 12.60 8.86 20.47
C ILE A 118 11.09 9.04 20.29
N SER A 119 10.68 9.57 19.15
CA SER A 119 9.29 9.80 18.77
C SER A 119 8.50 8.50 18.89
N ARG A 120 7.90 8.27 20.07
CA ARG A 120 6.90 7.22 20.26
C ARG A 120 5.66 7.69 19.52
N GLY A 121 5.51 7.27 18.27
CA GLY A 121 4.28 7.48 17.51
C GLY A 121 3.10 7.11 18.39
N SER A 122 2.20 8.06 18.63
CA SER A 122 1.05 7.85 19.49
C SER A 122 0.17 6.75 18.87
N LEU A 123 0.20 5.55 19.45
CA LEU A 123 -0.66 4.40 19.11
C LEU A 123 -2.16 4.75 19.19
N ALA A 124 -2.51 5.95 19.65
CA ALA A 124 -3.87 6.48 19.63
C ALA A 124 -4.39 6.78 18.21
N ARG A 125 -3.52 6.94 17.20
CA ARG A 125 -3.91 7.13 15.79
C ARG A 125 -3.38 5.98 14.94
N ALA A 126 -4.16 5.57 13.94
CA ALA A 126 -3.69 4.69 12.88
C ALA A 126 -2.48 5.30 12.17
N SER A 127 -1.35 4.59 12.18
CA SER A 127 -0.12 5.02 11.52
C SER A 127 0.63 3.85 10.91
N TRP A 128 1.32 4.12 9.81
CA TRP A 128 2.36 3.27 9.27
C TRP A 128 3.57 3.28 10.21
N LEU A 129 4.04 2.11 10.61
CA LEU A 129 5.36 1.92 11.23
C LEU A 129 6.37 1.72 10.12
N ARG A 130 7.38 2.59 10.07
CA ARG A 130 8.41 2.55 9.03
C ARG A 130 9.30 1.31 9.15
N PRO A 131 10.03 0.93 8.09
CA PRO A 131 11.02 -0.13 8.20
C PRO A 131 11.99 0.09 9.38
N GLY A 132 12.14 -0.92 10.23
CA GLY A 132 12.97 -0.88 11.43
C GLY A 132 12.37 -0.14 12.63
N GLU A 133 11.15 0.39 12.53
CA GLU A 133 10.46 0.96 13.69
C GLU A 133 9.85 -0.13 14.57
N LEU A 134 10.08 0.00 15.87
CA LEU A 134 9.60 -0.94 16.87
C LEU A 134 8.20 -0.56 17.38
N ALA A 135 7.36 -1.57 17.57
CA ALA A 135 6.10 -1.47 18.30
C ALA A 135 5.95 -2.61 19.31
N VAL A 136 5.09 -2.40 20.32
CA VAL A 136 4.68 -3.45 21.25
C VAL A 136 3.17 -3.60 21.18
N VAL A 137 2.70 -4.80 20.87
CA VAL A 137 1.27 -5.13 20.74
C VAL A 137 0.96 -6.34 21.60
N ALA A 138 0.03 -6.20 22.54
CA ALA A 138 -0.33 -7.28 23.48
C ALA A 138 0.90 -7.94 24.17
N GLY A 139 1.91 -7.13 24.51
CA GLY A 139 3.15 -7.60 25.14
C GLY A 139 4.17 -8.23 24.16
N ILE A 140 3.86 -8.32 22.87
CA ILE A 140 4.74 -8.86 21.83
C ILE A 140 5.50 -7.72 21.16
N THR A 141 6.84 -7.83 21.10
CA THR A 141 7.70 -6.85 20.42
C THR A 141 7.75 -7.13 18.92
N LEU A 142 7.43 -6.12 18.12
CA LEU A 142 7.50 -6.13 16.66
C LEU A 142 8.64 -5.18 16.27
N ALA A 143 9.80 -5.70 15.86
CA ALA A 143 11.02 -4.90 15.71
C ALA A 143 11.21 -4.27 14.32
N ASP A 144 10.56 -4.80 13.28
CA ASP A 144 10.90 -4.50 11.90
C ASP A 144 9.99 -3.47 11.21
N GLY A 145 8.88 -3.07 11.85
CA GLY A 145 7.87 -2.21 11.26
C GLY A 145 7.27 -2.78 9.97
N MET A 146 7.07 -1.92 8.96
CA MET A 146 6.35 -2.22 7.70
C MET A 146 4.90 -2.68 7.90
N ILE A 147 4.26 -2.17 8.94
CA ILE A 147 2.91 -2.56 9.34
C ILE A 147 2.09 -1.33 9.68
N TYR A 148 0.78 -1.42 9.51
CA TYR A 148 -0.14 -0.42 10.05
C TYR A 148 -0.61 -0.83 11.43
N ILE A 149 -0.51 0.11 12.37
CA ILE A 149 -0.95 -0.07 13.75
C ILE A 149 -1.83 1.11 14.20
N GLY A 150 -2.75 0.87 15.12
CA GLY A 150 -3.38 1.91 15.93
C GLY A 150 -4.89 1.73 16.07
N ASN A 151 -5.63 2.84 16.16
CA ASN A 151 -7.09 2.79 16.25
C ASN A 151 -7.75 3.30 14.96
N LYS A 152 -8.47 2.40 14.28
CA LYS A 152 -9.19 2.69 13.03
C LYS A 152 -10.26 3.77 13.20
N HIS A 153 -10.92 3.86 14.35
CA HIS A 153 -11.95 4.89 14.61
C HIS A 153 -11.37 6.30 14.77
N LYS A 154 -10.06 6.40 15.03
CA LYS A 154 -9.32 7.66 15.10
C LYS A 154 -8.51 7.91 13.84
N SER A 155 -8.67 7.05 12.82
CA SER A 155 -8.05 7.20 11.53
C SER A 155 -8.87 8.10 10.64
N ASN A 156 -8.19 9.06 10.00
CA ASN A 156 -8.70 9.85 8.89
C ASN A 156 -8.60 9.09 7.55
N ARG A 157 -8.17 7.82 7.55
CA ARG A 157 -8.17 6.94 6.37
C ARG A 157 -9.56 6.32 6.20
N THR A 158 -10.19 6.56 5.06
CA THR A 158 -11.45 5.92 4.68
C THR A 158 -11.18 4.52 4.13
N GLY A 159 -11.45 3.49 4.93
CA GLY A 159 -11.36 2.10 4.50
C GLY A 159 -11.16 1.13 5.65
N ALA A 160 -11.76 -0.06 5.56
CA ALA A 160 -11.36 -1.20 6.38
C ALA A 160 -10.10 -1.81 5.76
N GLU A 161 -8.94 -1.30 6.15
CA GLU A 161 -7.69 -1.92 5.74
C GLU A 161 -7.50 -3.24 6.50
N PRO A 162 -7.51 -4.41 5.81
CA PRO A 162 -7.49 -5.70 6.51
C PRO A 162 -6.20 -5.94 7.30
N ALA A 163 -5.08 -5.39 6.81
CA ALA A 163 -3.75 -5.49 7.43
C ALA A 163 -3.60 -4.69 8.73
N PHE A 164 -4.60 -3.88 9.09
CA PHE A 164 -4.49 -2.92 10.17
C PHE A 164 -4.52 -3.58 11.55
N ILE A 165 -3.40 -3.51 12.26
CA ILE A 165 -3.27 -4.07 13.62
C ILE A 165 -3.91 -3.11 14.62
N ASN A 166 -5.03 -3.51 15.19
CA ASN A 166 -5.69 -2.79 16.28
C ASN A 166 -5.22 -3.32 17.64
N PRO A 167 -4.43 -2.55 18.43
CA PRO A 167 -3.89 -3.00 19.71
C PRO A 167 -4.97 -3.18 20.80
N SER A 168 -6.19 -2.67 20.60
CA SER A 168 -7.29 -2.82 21.55
C SER A 168 -8.05 -4.15 21.40
N MET A 169 -7.74 -4.96 20.39
CA MET A 169 -8.38 -6.25 20.18
C MET A 169 -7.74 -7.34 21.03
N GLN A 170 -8.55 -8.32 21.46
CA GLN A 170 -8.06 -9.45 22.24
C GLN A 170 -7.09 -10.31 21.42
N VAL A 171 -6.01 -10.71 22.08
CA VAL A 171 -4.95 -11.59 21.59
C VAL A 171 -4.79 -12.70 22.62
N ALA A 172 -4.64 -13.95 22.17
CA ALA A 172 -4.47 -15.09 23.07
C ALA A 172 -3.17 -14.96 23.90
N GLU A 173 -3.24 -15.38 25.16
CA GLU A 173 -2.11 -15.30 26.10
C GLU A 173 -1.03 -16.32 25.78
N GLU A 174 -1.43 -17.56 25.49
CA GLU A 174 -0.55 -18.68 25.16
C GLU A 174 0.06 -18.55 23.76
N GLU A 175 1.16 -19.26 23.53
CA GLU A 175 1.74 -19.39 22.19
C GLU A 175 0.85 -20.24 21.30
N VAL A 176 0.77 -19.87 20.02
CA VAL A 176 -0.04 -20.56 19.02
C VAL A 176 0.87 -21.11 17.93
N ASP A 177 0.55 -22.31 17.45
CA ASP A 177 1.23 -22.88 16.28
C ASP A 177 0.90 -22.06 15.03
N ILE A 178 1.90 -21.35 14.53
CA ILE A 178 1.81 -20.47 13.35
C ILE A 178 1.58 -21.23 12.04
N SER A 179 1.66 -22.56 12.02
CA SER A 179 1.36 -23.37 10.83
C SER A 179 -0.15 -23.61 10.64
N LEU A 180 -0.95 -23.35 11.68
CA LEU A 180 -2.39 -23.60 11.66
C LEU A 180 -3.14 -22.59 10.77
N ALA A 181 -4.15 -23.10 10.05
CA ALA A 181 -5.05 -22.30 9.23
C ALA A 181 -6.13 -21.62 10.09
N LEU A 182 -5.74 -20.64 10.92
CA LEU A 182 -6.66 -19.97 11.85
C LEU A 182 -7.36 -18.73 11.26
N ILE A 183 -6.93 -18.30 10.07
CA ILE A 183 -7.54 -17.18 9.34
C ILE A 183 -8.35 -17.77 8.17
N ASP A 184 -9.64 -17.48 8.16
CA ASP A 184 -10.58 -17.88 7.10
C ASP A 184 -10.20 -17.28 5.73
N ASN A 185 -10.98 -17.64 4.70
CA ASN A 185 -10.68 -17.40 3.28
C ASN A 185 -10.27 -15.97 2.87
N ALA A 186 -10.56 -14.94 3.67
CA ALA A 186 -10.11 -13.56 3.45
C ALA A 186 -9.43 -13.00 4.72
N PRO A 187 -8.10 -12.85 4.73
CA PRO A 187 -7.39 -12.31 5.89
C PRO A 187 -7.80 -10.88 6.23
N ASP A 188 -8.39 -10.69 7.40
CA ASP A 188 -8.67 -9.38 8.00
C ASP A 188 -8.39 -9.44 9.50
N TYR A 189 -7.46 -8.62 9.98
CA TYR A 189 -7.05 -8.60 11.38
C TYR A 189 -8.22 -8.34 12.34
N SER A 190 -9.20 -7.55 11.89
CA SER A 190 -10.36 -7.18 12.70
C SER A 190 -11.33 -8.34 12.91
N THR A 191 -11.39 -9.30 11.98
CA THR A 191 -12.28 -10.47 12.08
C THR A 191 -11.57 -11.71 12.64
N CYS A 192 -10.24 -11.70 12.70
CA CYS A 192 -9.45 -12.80 13.28
C CYS A 192 -9.88 -13.16 14.72
N SER A 193 -9.78 -14.45 15.06
CA SER A 193 -9.88 -14.89 16.47
C SER A 193 -8.68 -14.37 17.28
N PRO A 194 -8.76 -14.34 18.63
CA PRO A 194 -7.61 -14.01 19.48
C PRO A 194 -6.37 -14.88 19.21
N GLU A 195 -6.54 -16.15 18.88
CA GLU A 195 -5.49 -17.12 18.54
C GLU A 195 -4.88 -16.80 17.18
N ALA A 196 -5.70 -16.49 16.18
CA ALA A 196 -5.23 -16.07 14.86
C ALA A 196 -4.41 -14.78 14.93
N ARG A 197 -4.84 -13.79 15.74
CA ARG A 197 -4.06 -12.56 15.99
C ARG A 197 -2.74 -12.88 16.69
N LYS A 198 -2.75 -13.79 17.68
CA LYS A 198 -1.54 -14.20 18.40
C LYS A 198 -0.51 -14.85 17.46
N ALA A 199 -0.93 -15.82 16.66
CA ALA A 199 -0.07 -16.46 15.65
C ALA A 199 0.49 -15.44 14.64
N TYR A 200 -0.34 -14.51 14.15
CA TYR A 200 0.12 -13.44 13.25
C TYR A 200 1.19 -12.56 13.91
N LEU A 201 0.95 -12.11 15.14
CA LEU A 201 1.89 -11.27 15.88
C LEU A 201 3.18 -12.03 16.23
N GLN A 202 3.12 -13.33 16.53
CA GLN A 202 4.30 -14.19 16.71
C GLN A 202 5.13 -14.24 15.44
N TRP A 203 4.51 -14.55 14.29
CA TRP A 203 5.20 -14.57 13.00
C TRP A 203 5.85 -13.21 12.64
N LEU A 204 5.18 -12.10 12.94
CA LEU A 204 5.75 -10.76 12.78
C LEU A 204 6.96 -10.54 13.70
N SER A 205 6.87 -10.95 14.96
CA SER A 205 7.94 -10.78 15.97
C SER A 205 9.19 -11.60 15.66
N GLU A 206 9.05 -12.72 14.97
CA GLU A 206 10.15 -13.58 14.52
C GLU A 206 10.85 -13.07 13.23
N GLY A 207 10.44 -11.90 12.74
CA GLY A 207 10.99 -11.28 11.53
C GLY A 207 10.43 -11.86 10.23
N ARG A 208 9.20 -12.41 10.26
CA ARG A 208 8.47 -12.85 9.06
C ARG A 208 9.26 -13.86 8.22
N LYS A 209 9.98 -14.77 8.87
CA LYS A 209 10.96 -15.66 8.21
C LYS A 209 10.64 -17.16 8.34
N SER A 210 9.69 -17.53 9.19
CA SER A 210 9.38 -18.94 9.45
C SER A 210 8.72 -19.60 8.23
N PRO A 211 9.34 -20.60 7.59
CA PRO A 211 8.83 -21.20 6.36
C PRO A 211 7.56 -22.04 6.57
N ILE A 212 7.24 -22.38 7.82
CA ILE A 212 6.06 -23.17 8.18
C ILE A 212 4.82 -22.30 8.45
N ALA A 213 4.96 -20.97 8.47
CA ALA A 213 3.84 -20.08 8.75
C ALA A 213 2.72 -20.27 7.73
N HIS A 214 1.48 -20.33 8.21
CA HIS A 214 0.33 -20.44 7.34
C HIS A 214 0.25 -19.22 6.41
N ILE A 215 -0.08 -19.47 5.13
CA ILE A 215 0.01 -18.44 4.09
C ILE A 215 -0.89 -17.23 4.35
N SER A 216 -2.00 -17.41 5.08
CA SER A 216 -2.91 -16.32 5.43
C SER A 216 -2.25 -15.20 6.24
N TYR A 217 -1.25 -15.52 7.09
CA TYR A 217 -0.48 -14.52 7.83
C TYR A 217 0.39 -13.68 6.90
N VAL A 218 0.99 -14.32 5.90
CA VAL A 218 1.79 -13.66 4.87
C VAL A 218 0.93 -12.72 4.03
N PHE A 219 -0.27 -13.16 3.63
CA PHE A 219 -1.24 -12.31 2.91
C PHE A 219 -1.69 -11.12 3.75
N LEU A 220 -1.98 -11.32 5.04
CA LEU A 220 -2.40 -10.24 5.92
C LEU A 220 -1.35 -9.12 6.01
N PHE A 221 -0.07 -9.48 6.09
CA PHE A 221 1.04 -8.52 6.04
C PHE A 221 1.21 -7.90 4.65
N PHE A 222 1.13 -8.72 3.61
CA PHE A 222 1.25 -8.29 2.22
C PHE A 222 0.22 -7.22 1.84
N TYR A 223 -1.02 -7.31 2.35
CA TYR A 223 -2.05 -6.28 2.16
C TYR A 223 -1.62 -4.89 2.66
N GLY A 224 -0.81 -4.82 3.72
CA GLY A 224 -0.24 -3.56 4.20
C GLY A 224 0.81 -3.01 3.24
N LEU A 225 1.65 -3.88 2.67
CA LEU A 225 2.61 -3.49 1.64
C LEU A 225 1.90 -2.99 0.38
N GLU A 226 0.87 -3.70 -0.07
CA GLU A 226 0.04 -3.30 -1.22
C GLU A 226 -0.57 -1.91 -1.00
N HIS A 227 -1.17 -1.66 0.17
CA HIS A 227 -1.72 -0.33 0.46
C HIS A 227 -0.62 0.74 0.43
N ARG A 228 0.54 0.47 1.05
CA ARG A 228 1.65 1.42 1.08
C ARG A 228 2.13 1.78 -0.33
N VAL A 229 2.18 0.79 -1.22
CA VAL A 229 2.61 0.95 -2.62
C VAL A 229 1.54 1.59 -3.51
N LEU A 230 0.30 1.14 -3.43
CA LEU A 230 -0.76 1.52 -4.37
C LEU A 230 -1.46 2.81 -3.98
N ILE A 231 -1.61 3.06 -2.67
CA ILE A 231 -2.37 4.20 -2.15
C ILE A 231 -1.41 5.26 -1.62
N ASP A 232 -0.57 4.93 -0.63
CA ASP A 232 0.24 5.95 0.05
C ASP A 232 1.32 6.53 -0.87
N ALA A 233 2.07 5.70 -1.60
CA ALA A 233 3.11 6.17 -2.51
C ALA A 233 2.58 7.02 -3.68
N SER A 234 1.26 6.99 -3.95
CA SER A 234 0.64 7.84 -4.98
C SER A 234 0.47 9.30 -4.55
N ILE A 235 0.49 9.58 -3.23
CA ILE A 235 0.24 10.91 -2.66
C ILE A 235 1.31 11.38 -1.66
N ASP A 236 2.09 10.47 -1.08
CA ASP A 236 3.12 10.75 -0.08
C ASP A 236 4.53 10.45 -0.64
N PRO A 237 5.37 11.48 -0.86
CA PRO A 237 6.76 11.29 -1.29
C PRO A 237 7.61 10.45 -0.34
N ILE A 238 7.28 10.39 0.95
CA ILE A 238 7.99 9.54 1.91
C ILE A 238 7.68 8.07 1.61
N ALA A 239 6.41 7.74 1.41
CA ALA A 239 6.00 6.39 1.00
C ALA A 239 6.63 5.99 -0.34
N LYS A 240 6.74 6.91 -1.32
CA LYS A 240 7.44 6.64 -2.60
C LYS A 240 8.92 6.28 -2.40
N ARG A 241 9.62 6.88 -1.44
CA ARG A 241 11.03 6.54 -1.14
C ARG A 241 11.21 5.18 -0.47
N GLU A 242 10.16 4.61 0.10
CA GLU A 242 10.19 3.28 0.74
C GLU A 242 10.04 2.14 -0.29
N LEU A 243 9.67 2.43 -1.54
CA LEU A 243 9.42 1.41 -2.57
C LEU A 243 10.58 0.40 -2.76
N PRO A 244 11.86 0.81 -2.81
CA PRO A 244 12.96 -0.17 -2.94
C PRO A 244 13.08 -1.12 -1.75
N ILE A 245 12.76 -0.65 -0.54
CA ILE A 245 12.78 -1.47 0.67
C ILE A 245 11.62 -2.46 0.68
N ILE A 246 10.43 -2.00 0.26
CA ILE A 246 9.25 -2.85 0.11
C ILE A 246 9.47 -3.90 -0.98
N GLU A 247 10.10 -3.53 -2.10
CA GLU A 247 10.48 -4.46 -3.17
C GLU A 247 11.41 -5.57 -2.67
N ALA A 248 12.42 -5.21 -1.88
CA ALA A 248 13.33 -6.18 -1.26
C ALA A 248 12.58 -7.14 -0.31
N GLU A 249 11.64 -6.63 0.48
CA GLU A 249 10.83 -7.46 1.38
C GLU A 249 9.89 -8.41 0.61
N ILE A 250 9.25 -7.95 -0.47
CA ILE A 250 8.41 -8.79 -1.32
C ILE A 250 9.25 -9.92 -1.95
N ASN A 251 10.44 -9.61 -2.45
CA ASN A 251 11.36 -10.61 -2.99
C ASN A 251 11.81 -11.63 -1.92
N ARG A 252 12.09 -11.17 -0.69
CA ARG A 252 12.41 -12.05 0.45
C ARG A 252 11.25 -12.99 0.77
N LEU A 253 10.01 -12.47 0.81
CA LEU A 253 8.81 -13.29 1.03
C LEU A 253 8.60 -14.29 -0.11
N LEU A 254 8.82 -13.90 -1.37
CA LEU A 254 8.77 -14.81 -2.53
C LEU A 254 9.78 -15.94 -2.43
N ASN A 255 10.98 -15.68 -1.91
CA ASN A 255 11.98 -16.73 -1.71
C ASN A 255 11.51 -17.79 -0.70
N ILE A 256 10.73 -17.40 0.33
CA ILE A 256 10.24 -18.30 1.37
C ILE A 256 8.94 -18.99 0.95
N TYR A 257 7.97 -18.20 0.46
CA TYR A 257 6.58 -18.63 0.24
C TYR A 257 6.18 -18.74 -1.23
N GLY A 258 7.10 -18.50 -2.18
CA GLY A 258 6.82 -18.46 -3.62
C GLY A 258 6.36 -19.79 -4.23
N LYS A 259 6.42 -20.91 -3.49
CA LYS A 259 5.78 -22.17 -3.88
C LYS A 259 4.26 -22.09 -3.85
N ASN A 260 3.68 -21.20 -3.03
CA ASN A 260 2.25 -20.91 -3.07
C ASN A 260 1.93 -20.11 -4.34
N ASN A 261 1.23 -20.74 -5.29
CA ASN A 261 0.95 -20.14 -6.61
C ASN A 261 0.17 -18.83 -6.52
N THR A 262 -0.80 -18.75 -5.61
CA THR A 262 -1.63 -17.56 -5.41
C THR A 262 -0.79 -16.40 -4.89
N PHE A 263 -0.03 -16.61 -3.82
CA PHE A 263 0.86 -15.57 -3.28
C PHE A 263 1.90 -15.14 -4.30
N ASN A 264 2.52 -16.09 -5.00
CA ASN A 264 3.49 -15.80 -6.04
C ASN A 264 2.88 -14.92 -7.14
N HIS A 265 1.66 -15.23 -7.60
CA HIS A 265 0.97 -14.42 -8.61
C HIS A 265 0.77 -12.96 -8.15
N TYR A 266 0.21 -12.73 -6.95
CA TYR A 266 -0.03 -11.38 -6.43
C TYR A 266 1.26 -10.61 -6.18
N ALA A 267 2.25 -11.23 -5.53
CA ALA A 267 3.53 -10.61 -5.23
C ALA A 267 4.29 -10.21 -6.51
N GLN A 268 4.30 -11.07 -7.54
CA GLN A 268 4.91 -10.74 -8.83
C GLN A 268 4.18 -9.58 -9.52
N ASN A 269 2.85 -9.54 -9.50
CA ASN A 269 2.10 -8.42 -10.06
C ASN A 269 2.41 -7.10 -9.34
N LEU A 270 2.56 -7.12 -8.01
CA LEU A 270 2.94 -5.93 -7.25
C LEU A 270 4.37 -5.48 -7.56
N LEU A 271 5.34 -6.40 -7.66
CA LEU A 271 6.71 -6.07 -8.10
C LEU A 271 6.72 -5.42 -9.49
N VAL A 272 5.92 -5.97 -10.40
CA VAL A 272 5.74 -5.42 -11.75
C VAL A 272 5.17 -4.00 -11.70
N TYR A 273 4.25 -3.71 -10.79
CA TYR A 273 3.76 -2.36 -10.56
C TYR A 273 4.88 -1.45 -10.05
N ILE A 274 5.60 -1.85 -8.99
CA ILE A 274 6.68 -1.06 -8.37
C ILE A 274 7.75 -0.70 -9.41
N ALA A 275 8.23 -1.67 -10.18
CA ALA A 275 9.25 -1.47 -11.21
C ALA A 275 8.82 -0.49 -12.31
N ARG A 276 7.52 -0.24 -12.47
CA ARG A 276 6.96 0.60 -13.54
C ARG A 276 6.44 1.95 -13.08
N VAL A 277 6.56 2.26 -11.78
CA VAL A 277 6.27 3.59 -11.27
C VAL A 277 7.27 4.64 -11.81
N ASP A 278 8.38 4.24 -12.44
CA ASP A 278 9.41 5.18 -12.92
C ASP A 278 10.14 4.85 -14.27
N ILE A 279 9.68 3.94 -15.16
CA ILE A 279 10.46 3.60 -16.39
C ILE A 279 9.66 3.56 -17.72
N GLU A 280 10.26 4.19 -18.74
CA GLU A 280 9.92 4.25 -20.18
C GLU A 280 10.20 2.95 -20.97
N GLU A 281 10.48 1.82 -20.32
CA GLU A 281 10.98 0.61 -20.97
C GLU A 281 9.85 -0.19 -21.65
N THR A 282 10.07 -0.55 -22.93
CA THR A 282 9.10 -1.24 -23.78
C THR A 282 9.18 -2.76 -23.57
N LEU A 283 8.35 -3.27 -22.68
CA LEU A 283 8.31 -4.67 -22.23
C LEU A 283 8.04 -5.66 -23.34
N TYR A 284 7.33 -5.25 -24.39
CA TYR A 284 7.08 -6.13 -25.53
C TYR A 284 8.35 -6.47 -26.31
N LEU A 285 9.48 -5.81 -26.02
CA LEU A 285 10.79 -6.18 -26.52
C LEU A 285 11.41 -7.35 -25.73
N LEU A 286 10.90 -7.65 -24.55
CA LEU A 286 11.30 -8.81 -23.75
C LEU A 286 10.38 -10.01 -24.06
N PRO A 287 10.82 -11.25 -23.75
CA PRO A 287 9.96 -12.42 -23.85
C PRO A 287 8.68 -12.24 -23.01
N PRO A 288 7.51 -12.68 -23.51
CA PRO A 288 6.26 -12.55 -22.76
C PRO A 288 6.35 -13.36 -21.46
N PRO A 289 5.79 -12.85 -20.35
CA PRO A 289 5.77 -13.60 -19.09
C PRO A 289 4.98 -14.90 -19.28
N LEU A 290 5.45 -15.97 -18.65
CA LEU A 290 4.78 -17.26 -18.70
C LEU A 290 3.42 -17.16 -17.99
N SER A 291 2.33 -17.19 -18.76
CA SER A 291 0.97 -17.35 -18.22
C SER A 291 0.87 -18.72 -17.56
N ARG A 292 0.68 -18.76 -16.22
CA ARG A 292 0.49 -20.02 -15.50
C ARG A 292 -0.90 -20.59 -15.78
N ASN A 293 -0.97 -21.88 -16.03
CA ASN A 293 -2.16 -22.63 -16.46
C ASN A 293 -3.35 -22.64 -15.46
N ALA A 294 -3.33 -21.84 -14.39
CA ALA A 294 -4.29 -21.90 -13.29
C ALA A 294 -4.83 -20.55 -12.80
N SER A 295 -4.42 -19.41 -13.39
CA SER A 295 -5.01 -18.11 -13.03
C SER A 295 -6.08 -17.71 -14.05
N THR A 296 -7.26 -17.33 -13.57
CA THR A 296 -8.31 -16.70 -14.39
C THR A 296 -7.87 -15.33 -14.90
N GLU A 297 -6.94 -14.69 -14.18
CA GLU A 297 -6.40 -13.37 -14.50
C GLU A 297 -5.05 -13.46 -15.22
N LEU A 298 -4.84 -12.56 -16.18
CA LEU A 298 -3.57 -12.42 -16.90
C LEU A 298 -2.54 -11.71 -16.03
N PRO A 299 -1.25 -12.09 -16.07
CA PRO A 299 -0.20 -11.36 -15.37
C PRO A 299 -0.17 -9.88 -15.77
N LEU A 300 0.02 -8.98 -14.81
CA LEU A 300 0.07 -7.53 -15.09
C LEU A 300 1.18 -7.20 -16.09
N ALA A 301 2.30 -7.94 -16.04
CA ALA A 301 3.39 -7.81 -17.01
C ALA A 301 2.92 -8.00 -18.46
N LEU A 302 2.04 -8.98 -18.70
CA LEU A 302 1.49 -9.27 -20.01
C LEU A 302 0.55 -8.15 -20.46
N LEU A 303 -0.34 -7.69 -19.58
CA LEU A 303 -1.28 -6.62 -19.89
C LEU A 303 -0.59 -5.31 -20.27
N VAL A 304 0.46 -4.93 -19.54
CA VAL A 304 1.21 -3.70 -19.86
C VAL A 304 1.97 -3.84 -21.17
N GLY A 305 2.63 -4.97 -21.44
CA GLY A 305 3.33 -5.15 -22.72
C GLY A 305 2.37 -5.16 -23.91
N LEU A 306 1.19 -5.77 -23.77
CA LEU A 306 0.13 -5.69 -24.78
C LEU A 306 -0.37 -4.25 -24.96
N GLY A 307 -0.53 -3.50 -23.87
CA GLY A 307 -0.86 -2.08 -23.92
C GLY A 307 0.17 -1.24 -24.66
N GLN A 308 1.46 -1.47 -24.40
CA GLN A 308 2.57 -0.80 -25.09
C GLN A 308 2.60 -1.14 -26.58
N LEU A 309 2.39 -2.41 -26.98
CA LEU A 309 2.26 -2.80 -28.40
C LEU A 309 1.14 -2.00 -29.10
N ALA A 310 0.00 -1.84 -28.43
CA ALA A 310 -1.14 -1.10 -28.97
C ALA A 310 -0.83 0.40 -29.09
N VAL A 311 -0.20 1.01 -28.08
CA VAL A 311 0.20 2.42 -28.10
C VAL A 311 1.23 2.70 -29.19
N ASP A 312 2.22 1.82 -29.33
CA ASP A 312 3.31 1.95 -30.31
C ASP A 312 2.91 1.49 -31.72
N GLN A 313 1.65 1.05 -31.91
CA GLN A 313 1.11 0.55 -33.18
C GLN A 313 1.95 -0.58 -33.79
N ARG A 314 2.50 -1.45 -32.95
CA ARG A 314 3.29 -2.61 -33.38
C ARG A 314 2.37 -3.81 -33.60
N PRO A 315 2.62 -4.65 -34.63
CA PRO A 315 1.87 -5.89 -34.78
C PRO A 315 2.11 -6.81 -33.58
N LEU A 316 1.09 -7.52 -33.14
CA LEU A 316 1.17 -8.47 -32.02
C LEU A 316 2.11 -9.64 -32.38
N PRO A 317 3.25 -9.81 -31.70
CA PRO A 317 4.14 -10.95 -31.95
C PRO A 317 3.47 -12.28 -31.58
N ALA A 318 3.82 -13.35 -32.29
CA ALA A 318 3.20 -14.67 -32.11
C ALA A 318 3.34 -15.21 -30.68
N GLU A 319 4.51 -15.02 -30.06
CA GLU A 319 4.76 -15.44 -28.67
C GLU A 319 3.87 -14.69 -27.66
N TRP A 320 3.65 -13.39 -27.86
CA TRP A 320 2.75 -12.56 -27.05
C TRP A 320 1.28 -12.94 -27.25
N ALA A 321 0.89 -13.27 -28.49
CA ALA A 321 -0.44 -13.82 -28.79
C ALA A 321 -0.68 -15.18 -28.10
N CYS A 322 0.32 -16.05 -28.08
CA CYS A 322 0.26 -17.35 -27.40
C CYS A 322 0.12 -17.18 -25.88
N ALA A 323 0.91 -16.28 -25.28
CA ALA A 323 0.82 -15.96 -23.86
C ALA A 323 -0.55 -15.36 -23.49
N TRP A 324 -1.10 -14.50 -24.34
CA TRP A 324 -2.43 -13.90 -24.16
C TRP A 324 -3.57 -14.92 -24.31
N GLY A 325 -3.48 -15.80 -25.32
CA GLY A 325 -4.47 -16.84 -25.59
C GLY A 325 -4.42 -18.05 -24.67
N GLY A 326 -3.57 -18.04 -23.63
CA GLY A 326 -3.46 -19.13 -22.65
C GLY A 326 -2.89 -20.43 -23.21
N ARG A 327 -2.16 -20.37 -24.34
CA ARG A 327 -1.50 -21.54 -24.95
C ARG A 327 0.01 -21.36 -24.95
N ILE A 328 0.70 -21.95 -23.99
CA ILE A 328 2.13 -22.19 -24.14
C ILE A 328 2.27 -23.47 -24.96
N GLN A 329 2.62 -23.36 -26.26
CA GLN A 329 3.26 -24.48 -26.94
C GLN A 329 4.71 -24.55 -26.45
N PRO A 330 5.22 -25.72 -26.03
CA PRO A 330 6.65 -25.92 -25.98
C PRO A 330 7.14 -25.91 -27.44
N LEU A 331 7.83 -24.85 -27.86
CA LEU A 331 8.62 -24.90 -29.08
C LEU A 331 9.86 -25.76 -28.79
N THR A 332 9.66 -27.08 -28.70
CA THR A 332 10.73 -28.01 -29.04
C THR A 332 10.94 -27.88 -30.55
N LYS A 333 11.86 -26.99 -30.96
CA LYS A 333 12.57 -27.18 -32.22
C LYS A 333 13.25 -28.55 -32.12
N THR A 334 12.65 -29.55 -32.76
CA THR A 334 13.36 -30.75 -33.17
C THR A 334 13.91 -30.43 -34.54
N ASP A 335 15.21 -30.14 -34.59
CA ASP A 335 15.97 -30.16 -35.83
C ASP A 335 15.95 -31.59 -36.37
N HIS A 336 15.36 -31.79 -37.54
CA HIS A 336 15.58 -32.93 -38.41
C HIS A 336 15.65 -32.48 -39.86
#